data_AF-A0A8J6PBJ2-F1
#
_entry.id   AF-A0A8J6PBJ2-F1
#
_cell.length_a   1.000
_cell.length_b   1.000
_cell.length_c   1.000
_cell.angle_alpha   90.00
_cell.angle_beta   90.00
_cell.angle_gamma   90.00
#
_symmetry.space_group_name_H-M   'P 1'
#
loop_
_entity.id
_entity.type
_entity.pdbx_description
1 polymer ?
#
loop_
_entity_poly.entity_id
_entity_poly.type
_entity_poly.pdbx_seq_one_letter_code
_entity_poly.pdbx_strand_id
1 'polypeptide(L)'
;MNLKQEHKISLRQTFEKCIKQKFFKKAISLACKYKLKGVFGTAQTIKVKYGLSNLEISKLQCVEVDNPHFKCAAPMKLYLLAQAEHLANLPHSSSKT
;
A
#
# COMPACT_ATOMS: atom_id res chain seq x y z
N MET A 1 -26.17 5.41 -17.92
CA MET A 1 -25.26 4.79 -16.93
C MET A 1 -25.38 5.56 -15.62
N ASN A 2 -25.20 4.89 -14.48
CA ASN A 2 -25.45 5.45 -13.14
C ASN A 2 -24.23 6.27 -12.68
N LEU A 3 -24.37 7.58 -12.41
CA LEU A 3 -23.25 8.49 -12.07
C LEU A 3 -22.32 7.96 -10.97
N LYS A 4 -22.86 7.18 -10.01
CA LYS A 4 -22.07 6.59 -8.92
C LYS A 4 -21.08 5.52 -9.40
N GLN A 5 -21.36 4.85 -10.51
CA GLN A 5 -20.53 3.79 -11.07
C GLN A 5 -19.40 4.38 -11.92
N GLU A 6 -19.68 5.42 -12.70
CA GLU A 6 -18.68 6.15 -13.49
C GLU A 6 -17.63 6.80 -12.60
N HIS A 7 -18.05 7.42 -11.49
CA HIS A 7 -17.14 8.04 -10.54
C HIS A 7 -16.19 7.03 -9.87
N LYS A 8 -16.69 5.81 -9.56
CA LYS A 8 -15.86 4.72 -9.02
C LYS A 8 -14.84 4.20 -10.04
N ILE A 9 -15.23 4.09 -11.30
CA ILE A 9 -14.33 3.67 -12.39
C ILE A 9 -13.22 4.71 -12.58
N SER A 10 -13.57 5.99 -12.66
CA SER A 10 -12.61 7.09 -12.80
C SER A 10 -11.62 7.18 -11.63
N LEU A 11 -12.11 6.97 -10.40
CA LEU A 11 -11.25 6.94 -9.20
C LEU A 11 -10.24 5.79 -9.28
N ARG A 12 -10.70 4.58 -9.63
CA ARG A 12 -9.84 3.41 -9.74
C ARG A 12 -8.78 3.60 -10.82
N GLN A 13 -9.14 4.13 -11.99
CA GLN A 13 -8.19 4.46 -13.05
C GLN A 13 -7.15 5.49 -12.59
N THR A 14 -7.58 6.51 -11.85
CA THR A 14 -6.67 7.54 -11.30
C THR A 14 -5.70 6.94 -10.30
N PHE A 15 -6.18 6.06 -9.42
CA PHE A 15 -5.35 5.35 -8.45
C PHE A 15 -4.32 4.44 -9.14
N GLU A 16 -4.76 3.64 -10.12
CA GLU A 16 -3.89 2.77 -10.91
C GLU A 16 -2.83 3.58 -11.70
N LYS A 17 -3.21 4.75 -12.25
CA LYS A 17 -2.27 5.67 -12.89
C LYS A 17 -1.21 6.17 -11.91
N CYS A 18 -1.60 6.53 -10.68
CA CYS A 18 -0.65 6.95 -9.65
C CYS A 18 0.32 5.82 -9.28
N ILE A 19 -0.16 4.57 -9.19
CA ILE A 19 0.69 3.39 -8.94
C ILE A 19 1.70 3.20 -10.08
N LYS A 20 1.25 3.20 -11.34
CA LYS A 20 2.13 3.01 -12.51
C LYS A 20 3.21 4.08 -12.59
N GLN A 21 2.88 5.32 -12.23
CA GLN A 21 3.82 6.44 -12.19
C GLN A 21 4.65 6.50 -10.90
N LYS A 22 4.53 5.51 -10.00
CA LYS A 22 5.23 5.42 -8.71
C LYS A 22 4.96 6.63 -7.78
N PHE A 23 3.84 7.32 -7.98
CA PHE A 23 3.37 8.41 -7.13
C PHE A 23 2.67 7.87 -5.88
N PHE A 24 3.40 7.08 -5.08
CA PHE A 24 2.84 6.32 -3.97
C PHE A 24 2.21 7.21 -2.89
N LYS A 25 2.79 8.38 -2.57
CA LYS A 25 2.18 9.34 -1.62
C LYS A 25 0.79 9.78 -2.06
N LYS A 26 0.62 10.07 -3.36
CA LYS A 26 -0.68 10.46 -3.94
C LYS A 26 -1.66 9.29 -3.97
N ALA A 27 -1.17 8.10 -4.32
CA ALA A 27 -1.98 6.88 -4.30
C ALA A 27 -2.51 6.57 -2.88
N ILE A 28 -1.65 6.71 -1.86
CA ILE A 28 -2.02 6.55 -0.44
C ILE A 28 -3.09 7.58 -0.05
N SER A 29 -2.87 8.86 -0.37
CA SER A 29 -3.85 9.93 -0.07
C SER A 29 -5.22 9.65 -0.70
N LEU A 30 -5.26 9.23 -1.96
CA LEU A 30 -6.50 8.82 -2.63
C LEU A 30 -7.14 7.60 -1.96
N ALA A 31 -6.35 6.57 -1.65
CA ALA A 31 -6.85 5.37 -1.01
C ALA A 31 -7.47 5.66 0.37
N CYS A 32 -6.83 6.50 1.18
CA CYS A 32 -7.37 6.91 2.48
C CYS A 32 -8.62 7.78 2.32
N LYS A 33 -8.57 8.82 1.47
CA LYS A 33 -9.68 9.76 1.26
C LYS A 33 -10.96 9.04 0.81
N TYR A 34 -10.82 8.07 -0.08
CA TYR A 34 -11.96 7.33 -0.64
C TYR A 34 -12.16 5.94 -0.01
N LYS A 35 -11.45 5.63 1.08
CA LYS A 35 -11.53 4.36 1.82
C LYS A 35 -11.46 3.13 0.91
N LEU A 36 -10.50 3.12 -0.03
CA LEU A 36 -10.28 2.00 -0.94
C LEU A 36 -9.90 0.75 -0.14
N LYS A 37 -10.66 -0.33 -0.32
CA LYS A 37 -10.43 -1.60 0.37
C LYS A 37 -9.42 -2.46 -0.38
N GLY A 38 -8.66 -3.28 0.34
CA GLY A 38 -7.75 -4.27 -0.24
C GLY A 38 -6.49 -3.71 -0.90
N VAL A 39 -6.18 -2.43 -0.72
CA VAL A 39 -4.98 -1.78 -1.28
C VAL A 39 -3.84 -1.66 -0.27
N PHE A 40 -4.14 -1.83 1.01
CA PHE A 40 -3.18 -1.78 2.12
C PHE A 40 -2.99 -3.15 2.76
N GLY A 41 -1.82 -3.38 3.34
CA GLY A 41 -1.51 -4.56 4.16
C GLY A 41 -0.60 -4.21 5.34
N THR A 42 -0.56 -5.08 6.36
CA THR A 42 0.38 -4.92 7.48
C THR A 42 1.79 -5.36 7.06
N ALA A 43 2.81 -5.04 7.87
CA ALA A 43 4.16 -5.56 7.65
C ALA A 43 4.19 -7.09 7.51
N GLN A 44 3.38 -7.80 8.32
CA GLN A 44 3.24 -9.25 8.23
C GLN A 44 2.66 -9.69 6.87
N THR A 45 1.62 -9.01 6.38
CA THR A 45 1.07 -9.27 5.05
C THR A 45 2.12 -9.09 3.96
N ILE A 46 2.91 -8.01 4.04
CA ILE A 46 3.96 -7.73 3.05
C ILE A 46 5.03 -8.82 3.07
N LYS A 47 5.51 -9.21 4.26
CA LYS A 47 6.52 -10.25 4.43
C LYS A 47 6.06 -11.59 3.84
N VAL A 48 4.83 -12.02 4.17
CA VAL A 48 4.28 -13.30 3.69
C VAL A 48 4.04 -13.28 2.18
N LYS A 49 3.49 -12.18 1.65
CA LYS A 49 3.04 -12.11 0.25
C LYS A 49 4.17 -11.84 -0.74
N TYR A 50 5.15 -11.01 -0.35
CA TYR A 50 6.19 -10.51 -1.25
C TYR A 50 7.60 -10.92 -0.83
N GLY A 51 7.77 -11.64 0.29
CA GLY A 51 9.07 -12.11 0.76
C GLY A 51 10.01 -11.02 1.26
N LEU A 52 9.53 -9.78 1.45
CA LEU A 52 10.36 -8.65 1.86
C LEU A 52 10.79 -8.78 3.32
N SER A 53 12.06 -8.47 3.58
CA SER A 53 12.62 -8.35 4.92
C SER A 53 12.11 -7.08 5.62
N ASN A 54 12.27 -7.04 6.96
CA ASN A 54 11.90 -5.86 7.74
C ASN A 54 12.65 -4.58 7.27
N LEU A 55 13.89 -4.72 6.81
CA LEU A 55 14.72 -3.62 6.30
C LEU A 55 14.21 -3.08 4.96
N GLU A 56 13.65 -3.94 4.11
CA GLU A 56 13.02 -3.51 2.86
C GLU A 56 11.66 -2.87 3.13
N ILE A 57 10.89 -3.44 4.04
CA ILE A 57 9.59 -2.90 4.46
C ILE A 57 9.75 -1.51 5.07
N SER A 58 10.83 -1.24 5.82
CA SER A 58 11.07 0.10 6.40
C SER A 58 11.31 1.20 5.35
N LYS A 59 11.57 0.84 4.08
CA LYS A 59 11.71 1.79 2.97
C LYS A 59 10.36 2.15 2.32
N LEU A 60 9.30 1.39 2.63
CA LEU A 60 7.96 1.60 2.08
C LEU A 60 7.26 2.78 2.78
N GLN A 61 6.39 3.47 2.04
CA GLN A 61 5.52 4.47 2.64
C GLN A 61 4.40 3.75 3.39
N CYS A 62 4.06 4.26 4.57
CA CYS A 62 2.98 3.73 5.39
C CYS A 62 2.01 4.81 5.84
N VAL A 63 0.83 4.36 6.24
CA VAL A 63 -0.12 5.15 7.01
C VAL A 63 -0.26 4.52 8.38
N GLU A 64 -0.35 5.38 9.38
CA GLU A 64 -0.62 4.97 10.75
C GLU A 64 -2.13 5.03 10.97
N VAL A 65 -2.67 3.97 11.53
CA VAL A 65 -4.08 3.86 11.90
C VAL A 65 -4.19 3.40 13.34
N ASP A 66 -5.32 3.70 13.97
CA ASP A 66 -5.59 3.23 15.33
C ASP A 66 -5.49 1.71 15.39
N ASN A 67 -4.88 1.21 16.46
CA ASN A 67 -4.76 -0.22 16.68
C ASN A 67 -6.16 -0.78 17.01
N PRO A 68 -6.68 -1.74 16.21
CA PRO A 68 -8.05 -2.24 16.40
C PRO A 68 -8.20 -3.08 17.67
N HIS A 69 -7.11 -3.60 18.23
CA HIS A 69 -7.15 -4.46 19.41
C HIS A 69 -7.11 -3.66 20.72
N PHE A 70 -6.36 -2.56 20.74
CA PHE A 70 -6.14 -1.77 21.96
C PHE A 70 -6.02 -0.29 21.62
N LYS A 71 -6.96 0.53 22.10
CA LYS A 71 -6.95 1.99 21.87
C LYS A 71 -5.71 2.70 22.43
N CYS A 72 -5.08 2.12 23.46
CA CYS A 72 -3.88 2.67 24.10
C CYS A 72 -2.57 2.09 23.51
N ALA A 73 -2.65 1.15 22.58
CA ALA A 73 -1.45 0.61 21.94
C ALA A 73 -0.92 1.57 20.87
N ALA A 74 0.34 1.35 20.49
CA ALA A 74 0.95 2.10 19.41
C ALA A 74 0.13 1.96 18.11
N PRO A 75 0.04 3.03 17.30
CA PRO A 75 -0.64 3.00 16.00
C PRO A 75 -0.12 1.86 15.11
N MET A 76 -1.04 1.21 14.43
CA MET A 76 -0.72 0.16 13.47
C MET A 76 -0.27 0.78 12.15
N LYS A 77 0.81 0.26 11.56
CA LYS A 77 1.32 0.67 10.26
C LYS A 77 0.73 -0.17 9.13
N LEU A 78 0.14 0.50 8.15
CA LEU A 78 -0.37 -0.10 6.93
C LEU A 78 0.42 0.40 5.72
N TYR A 79 0.81 -0.53 4.86
CA TYR A 79 1.67 -0.30 3.70
C TYR A 79 0.89 -0.49 2.40
N LEU A 80 1.19 0.30 1.38
CA LEU A 80 0.57 0.16 0.07
C LEU A 80 1.09 -1.11 -0.63
N LEU A 81 0.19 -2.06 -0.92
CA LEU A 81 0.57 -3.36 -1.51
C LEU A 81 1.31 -3.21 -2.85
N ALA A 82 0.87 -2.28 -3.69
CA ALA A 82 1.49 -2.04 -4.99
C ALA A 82 2.92 -1.49 -4.90
N GLN A 83 3.24 -0.76 -3.82
CA GLN A 83 4.61 -0.29 -3.59
C GLN A 83 5.52 -1.46 -3.18
N ALA A 84 5.02 -2.34 -2.32
CA ALA A 84 5.74 -3.55 -1.92
C ALA A 84 5.99 -4.49 -3.10
N GLU A 85 4.98 -4.71 -3.93
CA GLU A 85 5.10 -5.48 -5.17
C GLU A 85 6.16 -4.90 -6.11
N HIS A 86 6.14 -3.57 -6.30
CA HIS A 86 7.16 -2.90 -7.10
C HIS A 86 8.57 -3.13 -6.52
N LEU A 87 8.74 -3.04 -5.19
CA LEU A 87 10.03 -3.27 -4.54
C LEU A 87 10.51 -4.71 -4.71
N ALA A 88 9.62 -5.69 -4.50
CA ALA A 88 9.94 -7.12 -4.66
C ALA A 88 10.33 -7.49 -6.10
N ASN A 89 9.76 -6.80 -7.09
CA ASN A 89 10.06 -7.02 -8.51
C ASN A 89 11.28 -6.23 -9.01
N LEU A 90 11.93 -5.41 -8.17
CA LEU A 90 13.20 -4.81 -8.57
C LEU A 90 14.25 -5.92 -8.70
N PRO A 91 15.10 -5.88 -9.74
CA PRO A 91 16.23 -6.79 -9.83
C PRO A 91 17.15 -6.51 -8.63
N HIS A 92 17.11 -7.40 -7.65
CA HIS A 92 18.02 -7.33 -6.51
C HIS A 92 19.40 -7.75 -7.01
N SER A 93 20.25 -6.76 -7.28
CA SER A 93 21.68 -6.95 -7.07
C SER A 93 21.87 -7.13 -5.56
N SER A 94 22.49 -8.23 -5.14
CA SER A 94 22.77 -8.67 -3.75
C SER A 94 21.65 -9.46 -3.08
N SER A 95 21.88 -10.58 -2.42
CA SER A 95 22.99 -11.52 -2.33
C SER A 95 22.38 -12.70 -1.59
N LYS A 96 22.25 -13.87 -2.24
CA LYS A 96 22.09 -15.11 -1.51
C LYS A 96 23.45 -15.36 -0.84
N THR A 97 23.56 -15.04 0.43
CA THR A 97 24.55 -15.64 1.34
C THR A 97 23.83 -16.64 2.20
#